data_AF-A0A842P4E8-F1
#
_entry.id   AF-A0A842P4E8-F1
#
_cell.length_a   1.000
_cell.length_b   1.000
_cell.length_c   1.000
_cell.angle_alpha   90.00
_cell.angle_beta   90.00
_cell.angle_gamma   90.00
#
_symmetry.space_group_name_H-M   'P 1'
#
loop_
_entity.id
_entity.type
_entity.pdbx_description
1 polymer ?
#
loop_
_entity_poly.entity_id
_entity_poly.type
_entity_poly.pdbx_seq_one_letter_code
_entity_poly.pdbx_strand_id
1 'polypeptide(L)'
;MNKRNPLIFYKFGALMEKIAKQIIKFTDKYKHSNWKKLSNKQLSNLLEESCDLQARLWGGVIFYGYYFYFNDIFMERFIKELEKLKKSDEKLIEYITSPEEISMIGKEKTELLKLAKKHLQTKNKLNKELEEHWQKYRFLNRYYFWGEGYSVKDIKNRFKEIVKKEKEHIDEELEKMKPLKINLKDYNLNKYQQGIIKSARKVSLIMNLADESVNYHFHYMNELYREIARRFQISYEQLVSMRREEIKKSLADNRLAIPKKELTLRLKEHALLYGHNAPSVLTGKELEKYKKKEIKEEETDINEIKGTSVSKKKEKITGKVRIIMEIEDGRDFKEREIIVTPMTNPALVPIMEKAAAIVTDEGGLLSHAAIVSRELGTPCIVGTKNATRAFKNGDIVEVDADKGIVRKIT
;
A
#
# COMPACT_ATOMS: atom_id res chain seq x y z
N MET A 1 -16.22 -24.59 -15.06
CA MET A 1 -15.72 -24.17 -13.72
C MET A 1 -16.85 -24.30 -12.71
N ASN A 2 -16.65 -25.06 -11.64
CA ASN A 2 -17.70 -25.34 -10.65
C ASN A 2 -17.97 -24.09 -9.80
N LYS A 3 -19.15 -23.47 -9.92
CA LYS A 3 -19.54 -22.16 -9.33
C LYS A 3 -19.52 -22.11 -7.79
N ARG A 4 -19.18 -23.21 -7.09
CA ARG A 4 -19.22 -23.35 -5.63
C ARG A 4 -17.86 -23.66 -4.97
N ASN A 5 -16.73 -23.53 -5.68
CA ASN A 5 -15.42 -23.77 -5.06
C ASN A 5 -14.86 -22.49 -4.38
N PRO A 6 -14.84 -22.41 -3.04
CA PRO A 6 -14.37 -21.22 -2.33
C PRO A 6 -12.85 -21.00 -2.50
N LEU A 7 -12.10 -22.04 -2.88
CA LEU A 7 -10.64 -21.96 -3.08
C LEU A 7 -10.25 -21.33 -4.43
N ILE A 8 -11.21 -20.87 -5.24
CA ILE A 8 -10.88 -20.14 -6.48
C ILE A 8 -10.07 -18.87 -6.18
N PHE A 9 -10.44 -18.14 -5.12
CA PHE A 9 -9.73 -16.94 -4.66
C PHE A 9 -8.34 -17.28 -4.12
N TYR A 10 -8.20 -18.41 -3.41
CA TYR A 10 -6.87 -18.91 -3.00
C TYR A 10 -5.97 -19.23 -4.20
N LYS A 11 -6.50 -19.94 -5.22
CA LYS A 11 -5.73 -20.26 -6.44
C LYS A 11 -5.31 -19.00 -7.18
N PHE A 12 -6.18 -17.99 -7.23
CA PHE A 12 -5.86 -16.69 -7.78
C PHE A 12 -4.73 -16.02 -6.99
N GLY A 13 -4.84 -15.95 -5.66
CA GLY A 13 -3.77 -15.43 -4.80
C GLY A 13 -2.44 -16.18 -4.99
N ALA A 14 -2.46 -17.51 -5.11
CA ALA A 14 -1.24 -18.29 -5.35
C ALA A 14 -0.59 -18.00 -6.72
N LEU A 15 -1.40 -17.76 -7.77
CA LEU A 15 -0.88 -17.33 -9.07
C LEU A 15 -0.20 -15.95 -8.96
N MET A 16 -0.83 -15.02 -8.25
CA MET A 16 -0.31 -13.68 -8.03
C MET A 16 0.98 -13.70 -7.21
N GLU A 17 1.06 -14.54 -6.18
CA GLU A 17 2.29 -14.78 -5.41
C GLU A 17 3.45 -15.22 -6.30
N LYS A 18 3.16 -16.14 -7.24
CA LYS A 18 4.14 -16.63 -8.20
C LYS A 18 4.64 -15.49 -9.09
N ILE A 19 3.76 -14.60 -9.54
CA ILE A 19 4.12 -13.44 -10.36
C ILE A 19 4.96 -12.44 -9.54
N ALA A 20 4.57 -12.12 -8.32
CA ALA A 20 5.34 -11.25 -7.42
C ALA A 20 6.77 -11.80 -7.19
N LYS A 21 6.90 -13.11 -6.97
CA LYS A 21 8.20 -13.79 -6.89
C LYS A 21 8.99 -13.75 -8.20
N GLN A 22 8.33 -13.77 -9.36
CA GLN A 22 8.98 -13.59 -10.66
C GLN A 22 9.55 -12.17 -10.83
N ILE A 23 8.82 -11.15 -10.36
CA ILE A 23 9.31 -9.75 -10.37
C ILE A 23 10.57 -9.61 -9.51
N ILE A 24 10.60 -10.19 -8.30
CA ILE A 24 11.78 -10.17 -7.44
C ILE A 24 12.97 -10.86 -8.12
N LYS A 25 12.76 -12.05 -8.70
CA LYS A 25 13.81 -12.78 -9.43
C LYS A 25 14.34 -12.02 -10.64
N PHE A 26 13.44 -11.39 -11.41
CA PHE A 26 13.83 -10.53 -12.53
C PHE A 26 14.69 -9.37 -12.02
N THR A 27 14.27 -8.72 -10.93
CA THR A 27 15.03 -7.63 -10.31
C THR A 27 16.41 -8.08 -9.86
N ASP A 28 16.51 -9.21 -9.16
CA ASP A 28 17.79 -9.75 -8.69
C ASP A 28 18.77 -10.07 -9.81
N LYS A 29 18.25 -10.55 -10.95
CA LYS A 29 19.05 -10.81 -12.15
C LYS A 29 19.70 -9.53 -12.69
N TYR A 30 19.05 -8.38 -12.57
CA TYR A 30 19.46 -7.15 -13.25
C TYR A 30 19.87 -5.98 -12.35
N LYS A 31 19.67 -6.04 -11.03
CA LYS A 31 19.93 -4.93 -10.08
C LYS A 31 21.38 -4.42 -10.03
N HIS A 32 22.33 -5.16 -10.59
CA HIS A 32 23.75 -4.78 -10.68
C HIS A 32 24.21 -4.52 -12.13
N SER A 33 23.27 -4.39 -13.07
CA SER A 33 23.59 -4.17 -14.50
C SER A 33 24.20 -2.78 -14.73
N ASN A 34 25.11 -2.70 -15.70
CA ASN A 34 25.60 -1.42 -16.21
C ASN A 34 24.73 -0.95 -17.39
N TRP A 35 23.68 -0.19 -17.09
CA TRP A 35 22.69 0.28 -18.06
C TRP A 35 23.28 1.12 -19.19
N LYS A 36 24.38 1.84 -18.94
CA LYS A 36 25.07 2.68 -19.93
C LYS A 36 25.64 1.88 -21.09
N LYS A 37 25.98 0.61 -20.88
CA LYS A 37 26.53 -0.28 -21.92
C LYS A 37 25.47 -0.88 -22.83
N LEU A 38 24.19 -0.80 -22.47
CA LEU A 38 23.12 -1.41 -23.24
C LEU A 38 22.67 -0.49 -24.38
N SER A 39 22.42 -1.08 -25.56
CA SER A 39 21.77 -0.39 -26.68
C SER A 39 20.33 -0.02 -26.37
N ASN A 40 19.76 0.95 -27.10
CA ASN A 40 18.34 1.31 -26.94
C ASN A 40 17.40 0.11 -27.17
N LYS A 41 17.73 -0.79 -28.10
CA LYS A 41 16.98 -2.04 -28.33
C LYS A 41 17.01 -2.95 -27.10
N GLN A 42 18.17 -3.12 -26.46
CA GLN A 42 18.28 -3.93 -25.24
C GLN A 42 17.53 -3.30 -24.07
N LEU A 43 17.62 -1.99 -23.87
CA LEU A 43 16.85 -1.27 -22.85
C LEU A 43 15.34 -1.40 -23.08
N SER A 44 14.90 -1.26 -24.33
CA SER A 44 13.48 -1.41 -24.70
C SER A 44 12.97 -2.81 -24.38
N ASN A 45 13.70 -3.86 -24.75
CA ASN A 45 13.30 -5.25 -24.49
C ASN A 45 13.21 -5.53 -22.97
N LEU A 46 14.16 -5.03 -22.19
CA LEU A 46 14.15 -5.21 -20.73
C LEU A 46 13.00 -4.46 -20.06
N LEU A 47 12.71 -3.24 -20.53
CA LEU A 47 11.57 -2.47 -20.05
C LEU A 47 10.25 -3.19 -20.39
N GLU A 48 10.12 -3.76 -21.60
CA GLU A 48 8.95 -4.53 -21.99
C GLU A 48 8.75 -5.77 -21.11
N GLU A 49 9.81 -6.53 -20.84
CA GLU A 49 9.74 -7.71 -19.97
C GLU A 49 9.34 -7.33 -18.54
N SER A 50 9.90 -6.23 -18.01
CA SER A 50 9.49 -5.69 -16.71
C SER A 50 8.03 -5.24 -16.70
N CYS A 51 7.61 -4.47 -17.71
CA CYS A 51 6.23 -4.01 -17.82
C CYS A 51 5.23 -5.17 -17.98
N ASP A 52 5.58 -6.24 -18.70
CA ASP A 52 4.72 -7.42 -18.83
C ASP A 52 4.54 -8.15 -17.49
N LEU A 53 5.62 -8.33 -16.72
CA LEU A 53 5.53 -8.91 -15.38
C LEU A 53 4.63 -8.08 -14.46
N GLN A 54 4.77 -6.76 -14.49
CA GLN A 54 3.94 -5.85 -13.70
C GLN A 54 2.49 -5.83 -14.20
N ALA A 55 2.25 -5.85 -15.51
CA ALA A 55 0.92 -5.92 -16.09
C ALA A 55 0.22 -7.25 -15.79
N ARG A 56 0.97 -8.35 -15.69
CA ARG A 56 0.42 -9.64 -15.25
C ARG A 56 0.04 -9.65 -13.77
N LEU A 57 0.70 -8.83 -12.96
CA LEU A 57 0.35 -8.62 -11.56
C LEU A 57 -0.87 -7.69 -11.45
N TRP A 58 -0.83 -6.48 -12.04
CA TRP A 58 -1.85 -5.44 -11.81
C TRP A 58 -2.91 -5.30 -12.92
N GLY A 59 -2.56 -5.65 -14.17
CA GLY A 59 -3.31 -5.27 -15.38
C GLY A 59 -4.49 -6.17 -15.77
N GLY A 60 -4.91 -7.11 -14.92
CA GLY A 60 -6.01 -8.02 -15.23
C GLY A 60 -7.37 -7.55 -14.72
N VAL A 61 -8.43 -7.69 -15.54
CA VAL A 61 -9.84 -7.74 -15.08
C VAL A 61 -10.02 -8.72 -13.93
N ILE A 62 -9.18 -9.76 -13.90
CA ILE A 62 -9.15 -10.75 -12.83
C ILE A 62 -8.64 -10.12 -11.53
N PHE A 63 -7.60 -9.28 -11.54
CA PHE A 63 -7.14 -8.65 -10.30
C PHE A 63 -8.15 -7.64 -9.79
N TYR A 64 -8.44 -6.56 -10.52
CA TYR A 64 -9.33 -5.52 -10.00
C TYR A 64 -10.77 -6.02 -9.84
N GLY A 65 -11.30 -6.78 -10.79
CA GLY A 65 -12.65 -7.33 -10.71
C GLY A 65 -12.83 -8.35 -9.59
N TYR A 66 -11.92 -9.33 -9.45
CA TYR A 66 -12.05 -10.31 -8.36
C TYR A 66 -11.59 -9.76 -7.02
N TYR A 67 -10.57 -8.91 -6.97
CA TYR A 67 -10.08 -8.32 -5.72
C TYR A 67 -11.12 -7.37 -5.14
N PHE A 68 -11.56 -6.33 -5.85
CA PHE A 68 -12.51 -5.36 -5.27
C PHE A 68 -13.84 -6.04 -4.94
N TYR A 69 -14.33 -6.93 -5.82
CA TYR A 69 -15.52 -7.71 -5.48
C TYR A 69 -15.31 -8.57 -4.23
N PHE A 70 -14.16 -9.27 -4.14
CA PHE A 70 -13.89 -10.12 -2.99
C PHE A 70 -13.73 -9.29 -1.71
N ASN A 71 -12.91 -8.26 -1.75
CA ASN A 71 -12.53 -7.40 -0.63
C ASN A 71 -13.69 -6.55 -0.13
N ASP A 72 -14.35 -5.81 -1.03
CA ASP A 72 -15.27 -4.73 -0.65
C ASP A 72 -16.71 -5.25 -0.52
N ILE A 73 -17.06 -6.32 -1.24
CA ILE A 73 -18.45 -6.83 -1.27
C ILE A 73 -18.55 -8.20 -0.61
N PHE A 74 -17.76 -9.17 -1.07
CA PHE A 74 -17.91 -10.55 -0.65
C PHE A 74 -17.50 -10.77 0.81
N MET A 75 -16.36 -10.20 1.23
CA MET A 75 -15.86 -10.35 2.60
C MET A 75 -16.79 -9.72 3.63
N GLU A 76 -17.32 -8.53 3.34
CA GLU A 76 -18.29 -7.87 4.23
C GLU A 76 -19.54 -8.74 4.40
N ARG A 77 -20.09 -9.27 3.30
CA ARG A 77 -21.23 -10.20 3.33
C ARG A 77 -20.91 -11.48 4.09
N PHE A 78 -19.73 -12.06 3.86
CA PHE A 78 -19.31 -13.29 4.51
C PHE A 78 -19.20 -13.12 6.04
N ILE A 79 -18.63 -12.01 6.50
CA ILE A 79 -18.54 -11.71 7.95
C ILE A 79 -19.94 -11.53 8.54
N LYS A 80 -20.80 -10.75 7.90
CA LYS A 80 -22.20 -10.57 8.33
C LYS A 80 -22.97 -11.90 8.43
N GLU A 81 -22.73 -12.82 7.50
CA GLU A 81 -23.32 -14.15 7.56
C GLU A 81 -22.78 -15.00 8.73
N LEU A 82 -21.48 -14.94 9.04
CA LEU A 82 -20.94 -15.60 10.22
C LEU A 82 -21.52 -15.02 11.53
N GLU A 83 -21.69 -13.70 11.61
CA GLU A 83 -22.29 -13.02 12.75
C GLU A 83 -23.75 -13.44 12.96
N LYS A 84 -24.57 -13.47 11.89
CA LYS A 84 -25.95 -13.97 11.95
C LYS A 84 -26.05 -15.41 12.43
N LEU A 85 -25.11 -16.26 12.01
CA LEU A 85 -25.05 -17.66 12.42
C LEU A 85 -24.49 -17.85 13.84
N LYS A 86 -24.09 -16.76 14.53
CA LYS A 86 -23.38 -16.80 15.82
C LYS A 86 -22.12 -17.67 15.76
N LYS A 87 -21.45 -17.67 14.60
CA LYS A 87 -20.21 -18.43 14.32
C LYS A 87 -18.97 -17.54 14.25
N SER A 88 -19.03 -16.34 14.82
CA SER A 88 -17.93 -15.40 14.84
C SER A 88 -17.85 -14.67 16.16
N ASP A 89 -16.62 -14.40 16.57
CA ASP A 89 -16.24 -13.44 17.58
C ASP A 89 -15.21 -12.46 16.97
N GLU A 90 -14.73 -11.52 17.78
CA GLU A 90 -13.71 -10.55 17.37
C GLU A 90 -12.43 -11.24 16.89
N LYS A 91 -12.02 -12.32 17.57
CA LYS A 91 -10.79 -13.06 17.28
C LYS A 91 -10.84 -13.76 15.92
N LEU A 92 -11.99 -14.33 15.55
CA LEU A 92 -12.18 -14.94 14.23
C LEU A 92 -12.17 -13.87 13.13
N ILE A 93 -12.83 -12.73 13.34
CA ILE A 93 -12.85 -11.64 12.34
C ILE A 93 -11.44 -11.10 12.10
N GLU A 94 -10.67 -10.89 13.18
CA GLU A 94 -9.26 -10.51 13.09
C GLU A 94 -8.44 -11.58 12.34
N TYR A 95 -8.66 -12.86 12.65
CA TYR A 95 -7.99 -13.97 11.97
C TYR A 95 -8.31 -14.06 10.48
N ILE A 96 -9.55 -13.79 10.08
CA ILE A 96 -10.00 -13.82 8.68
C ILE A 96 -9.34 -12.71 7.86
N THR A 97 -9.22 -11.53 8.46
CA THR A 97 -8.79 -10.31 7.78
C THR A 97 -7.27 -10.11 7.79
N SER A 98 -6.58 -10.71 8.77
CA SER A 98 -5.12 -10.74 8.84
C SER A 98 -4.49 -11.71 7.83
N PRO A 99 -3.30 -11.39 7.30
CA PRO A 99 -2.62 -12.24 6.34
C PRO A 99 -2.15 -13.56 6.97
N GLU A 100 -1.93 -14.58 6.12
CA GLU A 100 -1.44 -15.88 6.60
C GLU A 100 0.00 -15.84 7.11
N GLU A 101 0.78 -14.88 6.63
CA GLU A 101 2.15 -14.56 7.04
C GLU A 101 2.30 -13.05 7.18
N ILE A 102 3.23 -12.60 8.02
CA ILE A 102 3.54 -11.17 8.14
C ILE A 102 4.17 -10.61 6.87
N SER A 103 3.81 -9.36 6.55
CA SER A 103 4.33 -8.55 5.44
C SER A 103 5.86 -8.34 5.54
N MET A 104 6.52 -7.88 4.46
CA MET A 104 7.92 -7.45 4.57
C MET A 104 8.09 -6.25 5.51
N ILE A 105 7.09 -5.36 5.56
CA ILE A 105 7.01 -4.28 6.57
C ILE A 105 6.98 -4.85 7.98
N GLY A 106 6.13 -5.86 8.23
CA GLY A 106 6.03 -6.50 9.53
C GLY A 106 7.32 -7.24 9.92
N LYS A 107 7.99 -7.87 8.94
CA LYS A 107 9.30 -8.51 9.14
C LYS A 107 10.38 -7.47 9.50
N GLU A 108 10.39 -6.34 8.79
CA GLU A 108 11.31 -5.22 9.07
C GLU A 108 11.11 -4.72 10.51
N LYS A 109 9.88 -4.38 10.90
CA LYS A 109 9.58 -3.91 12.26
C LYS A 109 9.99 -4.93 13.32
N THR A 110 9.68 -6.21 13.10
CA THR A 110 10.06 -7.31 14.01
C THR A 110 11.58 -7.42 14.19
N GLU A 111 12.34 -7.32 13.10
CA GLU A 111 13.81 -7.38 13.16
C GLU A 111 14.39 -6.15 13.86
N LEU A 112 13.83 -4.95 13.62
CA LEU A 112 14.26 -3.72 14.27
C LEU A 112 13.99 -3.74 15.80
N LEU A 113 12.82 -4.23 16.21
CA LEU A 113 12.46 -4.44 17.62
C LEU A 113 13.42 -5.41 18.31
N LYS A 114 13.81 -6.51 17.63
CA LYS A 114 14.79 -7.47 18.15
C LYS A 114 16.17 -6.85 18.33
N LEU A 115 16.61 -6.01 17.39
CA LEU A 115 17.85 -5.25 17.54
C LEU A 115 17.79 -4.30 18.74
N ALA A 116 16.67 -3.58 18.92
CA ALA A 116 16.48 -2.69 20.06
C ALA A 116 16.53 -3.45 21.40
N LYS A 117 15.83 -4.60 21.48
CA LYS A 117 15.89 -5.49 22.65
C LYS A 117 17.31 -5.98 22.93
N LYS A 118 18.05 -6.42 21.90
CA LYS A 118 19.47 -6.83 22.02
C LYS A 118 20.33 -5.68 22.57
N HIS A 119 20.11 -4.46 22.09
CA HIS A 119 20.82 -3.28 22.58
C HIS A 119 20.52 -2.98 24.04
N LEU A 120 19.25 -3.02 24.46
CA LEU A 120 18.86 -2.79 25.85
C LEU A 120 19.46 -3.82 26.80
N GLN A 121 19.59 -5.08 26.37
CA GLN A 121 20.18 -6.19 27.14
C GLN A 121 21.71 -6.12 27.23
N THR A 122 22.39 -5.84 26.11
CA THR A 122 23.87 -5.94 26.02
C THR A 122 24.60 -4.61 26.15
N LYS A 123 23.89 -3.48 25.97
CA LYS A 123 24.45 -2.12 25.83
C LYS A 123 25.45 -1.95 24.68
N ASN A 124 25.56 -2.93 23.78
CA ASN A 124 26.46 -2.88 22.63
C ASN A 124 25.99 -1.88 21.56
N LYS A 125 26.93 -1.18 20.92
CA LYS A 125 26.64 -0.36 19.73
C LYS A 125 26.38 -1.29 18.53
N LEU A 126 25.18 -1.22 17.95
CA LEU A 126 24.73 -2.11 16.85
C LEU A 126 24.88 -1.47 15.46
N ASN A 127 25.94 -0.69 15.22
CA ASN A 127 26.06 0.08 13.98
C ASN A 127 26.09 -0.82 12.73
N LYS A 128 26.78 -1.97 12.81
CA LYS A 128 26.89 -2.91 11.69
C LYS A 128 25.56 -3.60 11.42
N GLU A 129 24.90 -4.10 12.47
CA GLU A 129 23.61 -4.78 12.32
C GLU A 129 22.51 -3.82 11.80
N LEU A 130 22.54 -2.54 12.20
CA LEU A 130 21.61 -1.53 11.68
C LEU A 130 21.87 -1.22 10.20
N GLU A 131 23.13 -1.26 9.76
CA GLU A 131 23.49 -1.10 8.34
C GLU A 131 23.02 -2.30 7.51
N GLU A 132 23.23 -3.53 8.01
CA GLU A 132 22.74 -4.75 7.38
C GLU A 132 21.20 -4.78 7.29
N HIS A 133 20.52 -4.38 8.37
CA HIS A 133 19.08 -4.18 8.42
C HIS A 133 18.61 -3.18 7.36
N TRP A 134 19.26 -2.02 7.28
CA TRP A 134 18.97 -1.01 6.27
C TRP A 134 19.13 -1.58 4.85
N GLN A 135 20.25 -2.23 4.53
CA GLN A 135 20.47 -2.80 3.19
C GLN A 135 19.36 -3.78 2.78
N LYS A 136 18.91 -4.59 3.74
CA LYS A 136 17.84 -5.56 3.53
C LYS A 136 16.49 -4.91 3.25
N TYR A 137 16.17 -3.79 3.91
CA TYR A 137 14.83 -3.21 3.91
C TYR A 137 14.71 -1.80 3.30
N ARG A 138 15.79 -1.21 2.79
CA ARG A 138 15.83 0.17 2.27
C ARG A 138 14.85 0.48 1.14
N PHE A 139 14.36 -0.55 0.44
CA PHE A 139 13.35 -0.39 -0.61
C PHE A 139 11.94 -0.19 -0.06
N LEU A 140 11.70 -0.53 1.22
CA LEU A 140 10.47 -0.18 1.92
C LEU A 140 10.44 1.35 2.11
N ASN A 141 9.25 1.90 2.37
CA ASN A 141 9.00 3.36 2.36
C ASN A 141 9.18 4.02 0.97
N ARG A 142 8.99 3.23 -0.09
CA ARG A 142 8.87 3.66 -1.48
C ARG A 142 7.47 3.29 -1.97
N TYR A 143 6.90 4.09 -2.87
CA TYR A 143 5.68 3.74 -3.57
C TYR A 143 5.91 3.75 -5.08
N TYR A 144 6.18 2.58 -5.63
CA TYR A 144 6.52 2.36 -7.04
C TYR A 144 7.65 3.30 -7.51
N PHE A 145 7.32 4.26 -8.37
CA PHE A 145 8.25 5.25 -8.90
C PHE A 145 8.54 6.40 -7.92
N TRP A 146 7.68 6.59 -6.92
CA TRP A 146 7.73 7.70 -5.98
C TRP A 146 8.42 7.33 -4.66
N GLY A 147 9.17 8.28 -4.10
CA GLY A 147 9.92 8.12 -2.87
C GLY A 147 11.31 7.49 -3.06
N GLU A 148 12.18 7.69 -2.06
CA GLU A 148 13.58 7.26 -2.09
C GLU A 148 13.83 5.94 -1.32
N GLY A 149 12.80 5.42 -0.64
CA GLY A 149 12.95 4.35 0.34
C GLY A 149 13.55 4.86 1.66
N TYR A 150 13.91 3.95 2.56
CA TYR A 150 14.57 4.32 3.81
C TYR A 150 16.03 4.74 3.57
N SER A 151 16.47 5.81 4.24
CA SER A 151 17.88 6.08 4.46
C SER A 151 18.40 5.37 5.72
N VAL A 152 19.72 5.22 5.84
CA VAL A 152 20.36 4.73 7.07
C VAL A 152 19.95 5.59 8.28
N LYS A 153 19.79 6.90 8.07
CA LYS A 153 19.39 7.85 9.11
C LYS A 153 17.98 7.55 9.62
N ASP A 154 17.05 7.20 8.73
CA ASP A 154 15.67 6.87 9.11
C ASP A 154 15.62 5.62 9.99
N ILE A 155 16.34 4.57 9.60
CA ILE A 155 16.45 3.34 10.39
C ILE A 155 17.07 3.62 11.77
N LYS A 156 18.15 4.41 11.82
CA LYS A 156 18.80 4.80 13.09
C LYS A 156 17.88 5.63 13.98
N ASN A 157 17.07 6.51 13.41
CA ASN A 157 16.12 7.31 14.17
C ASN A 157 14.97 6.45 14.73
N ARG A 158 14.35 5.59 13.89
CA ARG A 158 13.33 4.63 14.33
C ARG A 158 13.86 3.73 15.44
N PHE A 159 15.08 3.22 15.29
CA PHE A 159 15.76 2.44 16.34
C PHE A 159 15.90 3.22 17.65
N LYS A 160 16.33 4.49 17.61
CA LYS A 160 16.46 5.33 18.81
C LYS A 160 15.13 5.54 19.51
N GLU A 161 14.05 5.79 18.77
CA GLU A 161 12.72 5.95 19.36
C GLU A 161 12.22 4.66 20.03
N ILE A 162 12.49 3.49 19.43
CA ILE A 162 12.16 2.19 20.04
C ILE A 162 12.95 1.98 21.35
N VAL A 163 14.25 2.30 21.35
CA VAL A 163 15.13 2.13 22.54
C VAL A 163 14.72 3.03 23.71
N LYS A 164 14.01 4.14 23.48
CA LYS A 164 13.46 4.97 24.56
C LYS A 164 12.34 4.28 25.33
N LYS A 165 11.70 3.27 24.74
CA LYS A 165 10.60 2.52 25.36
C LYS A 165 11.15 1.46 26.33
N GLU A 166 10.33 1.09 27.31
CA GLU A 166 10.64 0.01 28.24
C GLU A 166 10.72 -1.35 27.52
N LYS A 167 11.50 -2.27 28.08
CA LYS A 167 11.74 -3.59 27.46
C LYS A 167 10.45 -4.40 27.37
N GLU A 168 9.60 -4.28 28.39
CA GLU A 168 8.28 -4.89 28.49
C GLU A 168 7.40 -4.44 27.32
N HIS A 169 7.43 -3.15 26.97
CA HIS A 169 6.69 -2.62 25.82
C HIS A 169 7.20 -3.19 24.49
N ILE A 170 8.52 -3.35 24.33
CA ILE A 170 9.09 -3.98 23.14
C ILE A 170 8.67 -5.45 23.05
N ASP A 171 8.59 -6.15 24.18
CA ASP A 171 8.14 -7.54 24.24
C ASP A 171 6.65 -7.68 23.89
N GLU A 172 5.80 -6.75 24.33
CA GLU A 172 4.40 -6.67 23.89
C GLU A 172 4.27 -6.40 22.40
N GLU A 173 5.04 -5.46 21.84
CA GLU A 173 5.04 -5.19 20.40
C GLU A 173 5.48 -6.44 19.61
N LEU A 174 6.53 -7.13 20.06
CA LEU A 174 6.99 -8.38 19.42
C LEU A 174 5.94 -9.49 19.47
N GLU A 175 5.13 -9.57 20.54
CA GLU A 175 4.02 -10.53 20.62
C GLU A 175 2.92 -10.19 19.61
N LYS A 176 2.56 -8.91 19.49
CA LYS A 176 1.56 -8.41 18.51
C LYS A 176 1.98 -8.67 17.07
N MET A 177 3.30 -8.69 16.78
CA MET A 177 3.81 -9.01 15.45
C MET A 177 3.70 -10.50 15.07
N LYS A 178 3.35 -11.41 15.99
CA LYS A 178 3.21 -12.83 15.64
C LYS A 178 1.92 -13.07 14.84
N PRO A 179 1.94 -13.93 13.80
CA PRO A 179 0.72 -14.29 13.08
C PRO A 179 -0.34 -14.86 14.03
N LEU A 180 -1.55 -14.32 13.97
CA LEU A 180 -2.65 -14.79 14.79
C LEU A 180 -2.96 -16.27 14.48
N LYS A 181 -3.00 -17.10 15.52
CA LYS A 181 -3.35 -18.52 15.45
C LYS A 181 -4.65 -18.77 16.21
N ILE A 182 -5.61 -19.40 15.53
CA ILE A 182 -6.86 -19.86 16.14
C ILE A 182 -7.16 -21.30 15.72
N ASN A 183 -7.91 -22.02 16.55
CA ASN A 183 -8.45 -23.32 16.17
C ASN A 183 -9.82 -23.14 15.51
N LEU A 184 -9.88 -23.27 14.18
CA LEU A 184 -11.13 -23.09 13.43
C LEU A 184 -12.22 -24.10 13.79
N LYS A 185 -11.87 -25.21 14.47
CA LYS A 185 -12.86 -26.21 14.94
C LYS A 185 -13.80 -25.63 15.99
N ASP A 186 -13.35 -24.64 16.76
CA ASP A 186 -14.12 -24.03 17.85
C ASP A 186 -15.36 -23.28 17.35
N TYR A 187 -15.41 -22.95 16.05
CA TYR A 187 -16.46 -22.12 15.44
C TYR A 187 -17.50 -22.92 14.62
N ASN A 188 -17.43 -24.26 14.64
CA ASN A 188 -18.35 -25.14 13.91
C ASN A 188 -18.53 -24.76 12.42
N LEU A 189 -17.41 -24.45 11.76
CA LEU A 189 -17.38 -23.99 10.37
C LEU A 189 -17.39 -25.16 9.40
N ASN A 190 -18.21 -25.09 8.36
CA ASN A 190 -18.21 -26.10 7.29
C ASN A 190 -16.99 -25.93 6.36
N LYS A 191 -16.70 -26.93 5.51
CA LYS A 191 -15.56 -26.90 4.57
C LYS A 191 -15.59 -25.70 3.62
N TYR A 192 -16.79 -25.23 3.26
CA TYR A 192 -16.95 -24.08 2.37
C TYR A 192 -16.49 -22.79 3.06
N GLN A 193 -16.96 -22.55 4.29
CA GLN A 193 -16.56 -21.40 5.12
C GLN A 193 -15.06 -21.42 5.40
N GLN A 194 -14.49 -22.57 5.78
CA GLN A 194 -13.03 -22.70 5.99
C GLN A 194 -12.24 -22.38 4.71
N GLY A 195 -12.75 -22.77 3.54
CA GLY A 195 -12.14 -22.44 2.25
C GLY A 195 -12.17 -20.94 1.93
N ILE A 196 -13.23 -20.22 2.33
CA ILE A 196 -13.31 -18.76 2.21
C ILE A 196 -12.28 -18.11 3.12
N ILE A 197 -12.23 -18.51 4.40
CA ILE A 197 -11.27 -17.95 5.38
C ILE A 197 -9.83 -18.13 4.89
N LYS A 198 -9.50 -19.34 4.41
CA LYS A 198 -8.19 -19.61 3.82
C LYS A 198 -7.90 -18.69 2.62
N SER A 199 -8.89 -18.44 1.78
CA SER A 199 -8.74 -17.54 0.63
C SER A 199 -8.58 -16.09 1.05
N ALA A 200 -9.31 -15.63 2.06
CA ALA A 200 -9.23 -14.27 2.59
C ALA A 200 -7.82 -13.94 3.07
N ARG A 201 -7.27 -14.81 3.94
CA ARG A 201 -5.90 -14.66 4.45
C ARG A 201 -4.85 -14.70 3.34
N LYS A 202 -5.09 -15.51 2.30
CA LYS A 202 -4.21 -15.55 1.13
C LYS A 202 -4.26 -14.23 0.37
N VAL A 203 -5.45 -13.71 0.08
CA VAL A 203 -5.61 -12.44 -0.62
C VAL A 203 -4.96 -11.30 0.17
N SER A 204 -5.15 -11.23 1.49
CA SER A 204 -4.49 -10.22 2.33
C SER A 204 -2.96 -10.24 2.21
N LEU A 205 -2.34 -11.44 2.23
CA LEU A 205 -0.88 -11.56 2.05
C LEU A 205 -0.43 -11.02 0.69
N ILE A 206 -1.18 -11.35 -0.36
CA ILE A 206 -0.79 -11.03 -1.73
C ILE A 206 -0.92 -9.56 -2.06
N MET A 207 -1.84 -8.83 -1.44
CA MET A 207 -1.95 -7.38 -1.62
C MET A 207 -0.67 -6.68 -1.19
N ASN A 208 -0.17 -6.98 0.01
CA ASN A 208 1.08 -6.40 0.50
C ASN A 208 2.27 -6.89 -0.32
N LEU A 209 2.35 -8.20 -0.61
CA LEU A 209 3.45 -8.76 -1.38
C LEU A 209 3.52 -8.17 -2.80
N ALA A 210 2.37 -7.89 -3.42
CA ALA A 210 2.31 -7.26 -4.73
C ALA A 210 2.99 -5.89 -4.69
N ASP A 211 2.57 -5.01 -3.79
CA ASP A 211 3.19 -3.69 -3.60
C ASP A 211 4.67 -3.79 -3.25
N GLU A 212 5.01 -4.61 -2.26
CA GLU A 212 6.40 -4.80 -1.80
C GLU A 212 7.31 -5.32 -2.90
N SER A 213 6.83 -6.25 -3.75
CA SER A 213 7.61 -6.79 -4.87
C SER A 213 7.87 -5.76 -5.97
N VAL A 214 6.89 -4.88 -6.24
CA VAL A 214 7.03 -3.82 -7.24
C VAL A 214 7.88 -2.66 -6.68
N ASN A 215 7.76 -2.34 -5.40
CA ASN A 215 8.64 -1.38 -4.71
C ASN A 215 10.09 -1.85 -4.72
N TYR A 216 10.33 -3.13 -4.42
CA TYR A 216 11.64 -3.76 -4.56
C TYR A 216 12.18 -3.59 -5.98
N HIS A 217 11.35 -3.89 -6.98
CA HIS A 217 11.71 -3.74 -8.39
C HIS A 217 12.15 -2.31 -8.72
N PHE A 218 11.31 -1.31 -8.47
CA PHE A 218 11.62 0.07 -8.82
C PHE A 218 12.79 0.66 -8.03
N HIS A 219 12.97 0.23 -6.78
CA HIS A 219 14.15 0.64 -6.00
C HIS A 219 15.45 0.23 -6.68
N TYR A 220 15.56 -1.04 -7.03
CA TYR A 220 16.80 -1.60 -7.58
C TYR A 220 16.97 -1.34 -9.08
N MET A 221 15.88 -1.10 -9.79
CA MET A 221 15.90 -0.78 -11.22
C MET A 221 15.87 0.72 -11.49
N ASN A 222 15.90 1.58 -10.47
CA ASN A 222 15.82 3.04 -10.62
C ASN A 222 16.84 3.59 -11.63
N GLU A 223 18.06 3.04 -11.63
CA GLU A 223 19.14 3.46 -12.54
C GLU A 223 18.86 3.12 -14.02
N LEU A 224 18.03 2.10 -14.31
CA LEU A 224 17.55 1.83 -15.67
C LEU A 224 16.74 3.03 -16.18
N TYR A 225 15.75 3.46 -15.40
CA TYR A 225 14.89 4.59 -15.74
C TYR A 225 15.70 5.89 -15.83
N ARG A 226 16.61 6.14 -14.88
CA ARG A 226 17.50 7.31 -14.94
C ARG A 226 18.38 7.32 -16.19
N GLU A 227 18.90 6.17 -16.61
CA GLU A 227 19.70 6.07 -17.83
C GLU A 227 18.87 6.35 -19.09
N ILE A 228 17.63 5.84 -19.17
CA ILE A 228 16.72 6.15 -20.28
C ILE A 228 16.41 7.66 -20.30
N ALA A 229 16.06 8.25 -19.15
CA ALA A 229 15.77 9.68 -19.03
C ALA A 229 16.97 10.54 -19.47
N ARG A 230 18.19 10.15 -19.05
CA ARG A 230 19.44 10.80 -19.44
C ARG A 230 19.66 10.81 -20.96
N ARG A 231 19.38 9.71 -21.67
CA ARG A 231 19.54 9.62 -23.14
C ARG A 231 18.66 10.61 -23.90
N PHE A 232 17.47 10.92 -23.37
CA PHE A 232 16.53 11.87 -23.97
C PHE A 232 16.57 13.26 -23.33
N GLN A 233 17.52 13.51 -22.41
CA GLN A 233 17.68 14.77 -21.70
C GLN A 233 16.38 15.25 -21.02
N ILE A 234 15.66 14.32 -20.41
CA ILE A 234 14.46 14.58 -19.60
C ILE A 234 14.71 14.19 -18.15
N SER A 235 13.89 14.69 -17.23
CA SER A 235 13.96 14.27 -15.82
C SER A 235 13.44 12.84 -15.65
N TYR A 236 13.73 12.23 -14.49
CA TYR A 236 13.19 10.91 -14.13
C TYR A 236 11.66 10.95 -14.08
N GLU A 237 11.10 11.98 -13.47
CA GLU A 237 9.66 12.19 -13.30
C GLU A 237 8.99 12.35 -14.66
N GLN A 238 9.62 13.09 -15.57
CA GLN A 238 9.15 13.21 -16.95
C GLN A 238 9.12 11.85 -17.66
N LEU A 239 10.13 10.99 -17.48
CA LEU A 239 10.12 9.64 -18.05
C LEU A 239 9.00 8.79 -17.44
N VAL A 240 8.82 8.83 -16.13
CA VAL A 240 7.78 8.07 -15.43
C VAL A 240 6.37 8.51 -15.86
N SER A 241 6.19 9.77 -16.26
CA SER A 241 4.93 10.28 -16.83
C SER A 241 4.65 9.82 -18.27
N MET A 242 5.60 9.12 -18.92
CA MET A 242 5.43 8.59 -20.27
C MET A 242 4.76 7.22 -20.23
N ARG A 243 3.93 6.95 -21.24
CA ARG A 243 3.38 5.61 -21.48
C ARG A 243 4.46 4.69 -22.03
N ARG A 244 4.30 3.39 -21.80
CA ARG A 244 5.21 2.34 -22.28
C ARG A 244 5.50 2.48 -23.77
N GLU A 245 4.48 2.70 -24.59
CA GLU A 245 4.57 2.83 -26.03
C GLU A 245 5.36 4.08 -26.45
N GLU A 246 5.26 5.16 -25.67
CA GLU A 246 5.99 6.41 -25.90
C GLU A 246 7.48 6.24 -25.59
N ILE A 247 7.82 5.53 -24.51
CA ILE A 247 9.21 5.20 -24.17
C ILE A 247 9.80 4.25 -25.24
N LYS A 248 9.07 3.20 -25.61
CA LYS A 248 9.47 2.24 -26.66
C LYS A 248 9.77 2.95 -27.98
N LYS A 249 8.85 3.81 -28.44
CA LYS A 249 9.05 4.58 -29.67
C LYS A 249 10.25 5.51 -29.55
N SER A 250 10.46 6.12 -28.38
CA SER A 250 11.61 7.01 -28.18
C SER A 250 12.95 6.28 -28.32
N LEU A 251 13.03 5.08 -27.73
CA LEU A 251 14.20 4.20 -27.84
C LEU A 251 14.42 3.69 -29.27
N ALA A 252 13.35 3.34 -29.99
CA ALA A 252 13.44 2.86 -31.37
C ALA A 252 13.89 3.96 -32.34
N ASP A 253 13.31 5.16 -32.23
CA ASP A 253 13.59 6.28 -33.15
C ASP A 253 14.85 7.08 -32.74
N ASN A 254 15.49 6.75 -31.61
CA ASN A 254 16.57 7.52 -31.00
C ASN A 254 16.25 9.02 -30.78
N ARG A 255 14.96 9.34 -30.59
CA ARG A 255 14.47 10.70 -30.35
C ARG A 255 13.22 10.64 -29.48
N LEU A 256 12.96 11.69 -28.70
CA LEU A 256 11.79 11.71 -27.82
C LEU A 256 10.48 11.68 -28.64
N ALA A 257 9.59 10.73 -28.35
CA ALA A 257 8.34 10.53 -29.08
C ALA A 257 7.27 11.59 -28.78
N ILE A 258 7.44 12.37 -27.70
CA ILE A 258 6.50 13.40 -27.24
C ILE A 258 7.27 14.70 -26.95
N PRO A 259 6.73 15.88 -27.24
CA PRO A 259 7.36 17.14 -26.84
C PRO A 259 7.58 17.24 -25.32
N LYS A 260 8.74 17.77 -24.89
CA LYS A 260 9.03 18.00 -23.44
C LYS A 260 7.97 18.87 -22.75
N LYS A 261 7.38 19.82 -23.48
CA LYS A 261 6.30 20.69 -22.99
C LYS A 261 5.10 19.88 -22.49
N GLU A 262 4.75 18.81 -23.20
CA GLU A 262 3.65 17.92 -22.81
C GLU A 262 3.99 17.15 -21.53
N LEU A 263 5.23 16.66 -21.41
CA LEU A 263 5.69 16.00 -20.17
C LEU A 263 5.63 16.94 -18.96
N THR A 264 6.01 18.21 -19.15
CA THR A 264 5.86 19.23 -18.10
C THR A 264 4.40 19.48 -17.72
N LEU A 265 3.46 19.42 -18.67
CA LEU A 265 2.04 19.53 -18.36
C LEU A 265 1.56 18.31 -17.55
N ARG A 266 1.97 17.10 -17.94
CA ARG A 266 1.60 15.88 -17.21
C ARG A 266 2.03 15.89 -15.76
N LEU A 267 3.21 16.45 -15.46
CA LEU A 267 3.70 16.58 -14.08
C LEU A 267 2.91 17.58 -13.24
N LYS A 268 2.24 18.55 -13.86
CA LYS A 268 1.34 19.46 -13.14
C LYS A 268 0.01 18.78 -12.84
N GLU A 269 -0.59 18.22 -13.88
CA GLU A 269 -1.87 17.52 -13.77
C GLU A 269 -2.11 16.72 -15.06
N HIS A 270 -2.62 15.50 -14.91
CA HIS A 270 -3.07 14.70 -16.05
C HIS A 270 -4.21 13.77 -15.65
N ALA A 271 -4.99 13.35 -16.64
CA ALA A 271 -5.88 12.20 -16.51
C ALA A 271 -5.57 11.18 -17.59
N LEU A 272 -5.59 9.90 -17.22
CA LEU A 272 -5.51 8.78 -18.16
C LEU A 272 -6.92 8.25 -18.40
N LEU A 273 -7.42 8.42 -19.63
CA LEU A 273 -8.73 7.92 -20.02
C LEU A 273 -8.61 6.54 -20.65
N TYR A 274 -9.29 5.57 -20.04
CA TYR A 274 -9.52 4.23 -20.58
C TYR A 274 -10.96 4.11 -21.04
N GLY A 275 -11.15 3.73 -22.31
CA GLY A 275 -12.48 3.51 -22.91
C GLY A 275 -12.40 2.48 -24.04
N HIS A 276 -13.39 2.48 -24.93
CA HIS A 276 -13.39 1.58 -26.10
C HIS A 276 -12.26 1.89 -27.10
N ASN A 277 -11.73 3.11 -27.07
CA ASN A 277 -10.61 3.54 -27.91
C ASN A 277 -9.27 3.33 -27.20
N ALA A 278 -8.17 3.52 -27.95
CA ALA A 278 -6.83 3.49 -27.37
C ALA A 278 -6.72 4.48 -26.19
N PRO A 279 -6.01 4.11 -25.09
CA PRO A 279 -5.87 4.97 -23.93
C PRO A 279 -5.29 6.33 -24.32
N SER A 280 -5.84 7.40 -23.75
CA SER A 280 -5.40 8.78 -24.02
C SER A 280 -5.07 9.51 -22.74
N VAL A 281 -4.13 10.46 -22.81
CA VAL A 281 -3.74 11.29 -21.68
C VAL A 281 -4.27 12.69 -21.94
N LEU A 282 -5.09 13.20 -21.03
CA LEU A 282 -5.53 14.59 -21.04
C LEU A 282 -4.63 15.43 -20.15
N THR A 283 -4.26 16.61 -20.63
CA THR A 283 -3.51 17.62 -19.87
C THR A 283 -4.03 19.02 -20.16
N GLY A 284 -3.69 19.98 -19.30
CA GLY A 284 -3.99 21.39 -19.50
C GLY A 284 -5.48 21.66 -19.78
N LYS A 285 -5.77 22.43 -20.85
CA LYS A 285 -7.13 22.87 -21.16
C LYS A 285 -8.12 21.73 -21.44
N GLU A 286 -7.64 20.63 -22.01
CA GLU A 286 -8.50 19.48 -22.29
C GLU A 286 -8.94 18.79 -21.02
N LEU A 287 -8.02 18.64 -20.06
CA LEU A 287 -8.32 18.12 -18.74
C LEU A 287 -9.29 19.03 -17.98
N GLU A 288 -9.06 20.34 -17.98
CA GLU A 288 -9.98 21.31 -17.35
C GLU A 288 -11.41 21.20 -17.89
N LYS A 289 -11.55 21.08 -19.21
CA LYS A 289 -12.86 20.89 -19.85
C LYS A 289 -13.50 19.57 -19.45
N TYR A 290 -12.70 18.50 -19.36
CA TYR A 290 -13.18 17.18 -18.94
C TYR A 290 -13.68 17.19 -17.49
N LYS A 291 -12.88 17.73 -16.55
CA LYS A 291 -13.25 17.84 -15.12
C LYS A 291 -14.58 18.57 -14.95
N LYS A 292 -14.76 19.74 -15.57
CA LYS A 292 -16.00 20.53 -15.49
C LYS A 292 -17.25 19.78 -15.99
N LYS A 293 -17.06 18.85 -16.94
CA LYS A 293 -18.17 18.10 -17.55
C LYS A 293 -18.52 16.84 -16.76
N GLU A 294 -17.50 16.12 -16.29
CA GLU A 294 -17.65 14.75 -15.79
C GLU A 294 -17.46 14.62 -14.26
N ILE A 295 -16.73 15.54 -13.63
CA ILE A 295 -16.48 15.52 -12.18
C ILE A 295 -17.39 16.57 -11.54
N LYS A 296 -18.45 16.11 -10.85
CA LYS A 296 -19.28 16.97 -10.01
C LYS A 296 -18.59 17.12 -8.66
N GLU A 297 -18.21 18.35 -8.31
CA GLU A 297 -17.78 18.70 -6.97
C GLU A 297 -19.03 18.81 -6.08
N GLU A 298 -19.30 17.78 -5.28
CA GLU A 298 -20.25 17.89 -4.18
C GLU A 298 -19.46 18.29 -2.93
N GLU A 299 -19.58 19.56 -2.53
CA GLU A 299 -19.24 19.98 -1.17
C GLU A 299 -20.33 19.44 -0.24
N THR A 300 -19.94 18.52 0.62
CA THR A 300 -20.81 18.04 1.68
C THR A 300 -20.17 18.38 3.01
N ASP A 301 -20.62 19.48 3.61
CA ASP A 301 -20.33 19.80 5.02
C ASP A 301 -21.07 18.78 5.89
N ILE A 302 -20.39 17.66 6.16
CA ILE A 302 -20.93 16.53 6.88
C ILE A 302 -20.18 16.43 8.20
N ASN A 303 -20.90 16.68 9.29
CA ASN A 303 -20.35 16.53 10.64
C ASN A 303 -20.10 15.08 11.04
N GLU A 304 -20.70 14.09 10.36
CA GLU A 304 -20.54 12.67 10.66
C GLU A 304 -20.41 11.80 9.40
N ILE A 305 -19.30 11.08 9.29
CA ILE A 305 -19.03 10.19 8.17
C ILE A 305 -18.97 8.75 8.67
N LYS A 306 -19.43 7.83 7.82
CA LYS A 306 -19.43 6.40 8.09
C LYS A 306 -18.51 5.67 7.11
N GLY A 307 -17.78 4.70 7.62
CA GLY A 307 -16.98 3.78 6.84
C GLY A 307 -17.01 2.38 7.44
N THR A 308 -16.16 1.52 6.91
CA THR A 308 -15.97 0.16 7.39
C THR A 308 -14.94 0.14 8.50
N SER A 309 -15.34 -0.36 9.67
CA SER A 309 -14.44 -0.63 10.79
C SER A 309 -13.42 -1.71 10.44
N VAL A 310 -12.14 -1.41 10.64
CA VAL A 310 -11.04 -2.39 10.47
C VAL A 310 -10.70 -3.08 11.79
N SER A 311 -10.78 -2.33 12.89
CA SER A 311 -10.39 -2.75 14.24
C SER A 311 -11.48 -2.38 15.24
N LYS A 312 -12.00 -3.38 15.97
CA LYS A 312 -12.97 -3.16 17.05
C LYS A 312 -12.26 -2.75 18.33
N LYS A 313 -11.74 -1.51 18.38
CA LYS A 313 -11.34 -0.89 19.64
C LYS A 313 -12.53 -0.15 20.23
N LYS A 314 -12.91 -0.50 21.46
CA LYS A 314 -14.04 0.14 22.17
C LYS A 314 -13.78 1.60 22.54
N GLU A 315 -12.51 1.98 22.63
CA GLU A 315 -12.11 3.34 22.93
C GLU A 315 -12.29 4.25 21.72
N LYS A 316 -12.98 5.36 21.94
CA LYS A 316 -13.06 6.45 20.97
C LYS A 316 -11.82 7.30 21.04
N ILE A 317 -11.31 7.69 19.88
CA ILE A 317 -10.08 8.47 19.77
C ILE A 317 -10.41 9.88 19.31
N THR A 318 -9.99 10.87 20.08
CA THR A 318 -10.05 12.27 19.65
C THR A 318 -8.68 12.72 19.17
N GLY A 319 -8.64 13.42 18.04
CA GLY A 319 -7.39 13.97 17.54
C GLY A 319 -7.60 15.01 16.44
N LYS A 320 -6.52 15.73 16.14
CA LYS A 320 -6.48 16.74 15.08
C LYS A 320 -6.34 16.07 13.72
N VAL A 321 -7.18 16.45 12.77
CA VAL A 321 -7.15 15.95 11.40
C VAL A 321 -5.91 16.47 10.68
N ARG A 322 -5.19 15.54 10.05
CA ARG A 322 -4.22 15.81 8.98
C ARG A 322 -4.68 15.12 7.70
N ILE A 323 -5.04 15.94 6.71
CA ILE A 323 -5.32 15.49 5.34
C ILE A 323 -3.99 15.30 4.63
N ILE A 324 -3.81 14.11 4.06
CA ILE A 324 -2.62 13.71 3.32
C ILE A 324 -3.07 13.27 1.92
N MET A 325 -2.87 14.15 0.93
CA MET A 325 -3.11 13.83 -0.48
C MET A 325 -1.81 13.30 -1.12
N GLU A 326 -0.68 13.87 -0.70
CA GLU A 326 0.67 13.48 -1.11
C GLU A 326 1.56 13.23 0.11
N ILE A 327 2.66 12.50 -0.06
CA ILE A 327 3.57 12.17 1.07
C ILE A 327 4.16 13.43 1.72
N GLU A 328 4.31 14.50 0.94
CA GLU A 328 4.71 15.84 1.35
C GLU A 328 3.83 16.44 2.44
N ASP A 329 2.51 16.22 2.38
CA ASP A 329 1.53 16.77 3.33
C ASP A 329 1.72 16.23 4.75
N GLY A 330 2.41 15.11 4.88
CA GLY A 330 2.71 14.44 6.15
C GLY A 330 4.08 14.78 6.75
N ARG A 331 4.88 15.67 6.12
CA ARG A 331 6.26 15.96 6.58
C ARG A 331 6.33 16.53 8.00
N ASP A 332 5.35 17.33 8.40
CA ASP A 332 5.27 17.96 9.73
C ASP A 332 4.32 17.23 10.69
N PHE A 333 3.81 16.05 10.31
CA PHE A 333 2.83 15.26 11.06
C PHE A 333 3.25 15.09 12.51
N LYS A 334 2.31 15.37 13.42
CA LYS A 334 2.55 15.29 14.87
C LYS A 334 2.04 13.97 15.43
N GLU A 335 2.73 13.51 16.47
CA GLU A 335 2.33 12.32 17.22
C GLU A 335 0.86 12.44 17.64
N ARG A 336 0.09 11.36 17.43
CA ARG A 336 -1.34 11.27 17.74
C ARG A 336 -2.29 12.15 16.90
N GLU A 337 -1.86 12.73 15.78
CA GLU A 337 -2.80 13.26 14.78
C GLU A 337 -3.62 12.12 14.12
N ILE A 338 -4.74 12.47 13.49
CA ILE A 338 -5.61 11.55 12.74
C ILE A 338 -5.28 11.70 11.25
N ILE A 339 -4.83 10.62 10.62
CA ILE A 339 -4.62 10.61 9.17
C ILE A 339 -5.98 10.56 8.47
N VAL A 340 -6.24 11.48 7.55
CA VAL A 340 -7.35 11.44 6.59
C VAL A 340 -6.74 11.47 5.18
N THR A 341 -7.03 10.47 4.35
CA THR A 341 -6.39 10.36 3.01
C THR A 341 -7.29 9.59 2.03
N PRO A 342 -7.21 9.78 0.70
CA PRO A 342 -8.01 9.00 -0.22
C PRO A 342 -7.72 7.49 -0.08
N MET A 343 -6.43 7.16 -0.01
CA MET A 343 -5.91 5.81 0.19
C MET A 343 -4.53 5.86 0.84
N THR A 344 -4.17 4.83 1.62
CA THR A 344 -2.79 4.72 2.12
C THR A 344 -1.88 4.06 1.10
N ASN A 345 -0.57 4.28 1.21
CA ASN A 345 0.45 3.55 0.47
C ASN A 345 1.65 3.22 1.39
N PRO A 346 2.59 2.36 0.95
CA PRO A 346 3.76 1.98 1.77
C PRO A 346 4.66 3.15 2.21
N ALA A 347 4.66 4.29 1.51
CA ALA A 347 5.43 5.46 1.92
C ALA A 347 4.81 6.19 3.13
N LEU A 348 3.52 5.95 3.42
CA LEU A 348 2.85 6.51 4.59
C LEU A 348 3.08 5.70 5.87
N VAL A 349 3.68 4.51 5.79
CA VAL A 349 3.90 3.62 6.95
C VAL A 349 4.59 4.33 8.13
N PRO A 350 5.66 5.12 7.96
CA PRO A 350 6.30 5.83 9.08
C PRO A 350 5.39 6.87 9.75
N ILE A 351 4.40 7.41 9.03
CA ILE A 351 3.41 8.35 9.55
C ILE A 351 2.27 7.58 10.23
N MET A 352 1.83 6.47 9.64
CA MET A 352 0.85 5.54 10.23
C MET A 352 1.30 5.00 11.59
N GLU A 353 2.61 4.78 11.79
CA GLU A 353 3.21 4.38 13.07
C GLU A 353 2.99 5.43 14.20
N LYS A 354 2.83 6.72 13.84
CA LYS A 354 2.66 7.86 14.78
C LYS A 354 1.21 8.27 14.97
N ALA A 355 0.33 7.83 14.07
CA ALA A 355 -1.06 8.28 14.03
C ALA A 355 -1.88 7.70 15.18
N ALA A 356 -2.80 8.50 15.72
CA ALA A 356 -3.76 8.00 16.70
C ALA A 356 -4.85 7.15 16.04
N ALA A 357 -5.28 7.54 14.83
CA ALA A 357 -6.18 6.75 13.99
C ALA A 357 -5.97 7.08 12.50
N ILE A 358 -6.49 6.20 11.64
CA ILE A 358 -6.37 6.29 10.19
C ILE A 358 -7.78 6.24 9.59
N VAL A 359 -8.09 7.19 8.71
CA VAL A 359 -9.36 7.29 8.00
C VAL A 359 -9.08 7.39 6.51
N THR A 360 -9.69 6.51 5.71
CA THR A 360 -9.56 6.55 4.25
C THR A 360 -10.88 6.68 3.52
N ASP A 361 -10.88 7.38 2.38
CA ASP A 361 -12.06 7.46 1.50
C ASP A 361 -12.32 6.12 0.81
N GLU A 362 -11.25 5.46 0.36
CA GLU A 362 -11.32 4.21 -0.38
C GLU A 362 -10.75 3.02 0.43
N GLY A 363 -11.14 1.82 0.01
CA GLY A 363 -10.62 0.56 0.54
C GLY A 363 -11.62 -0.24 1.40
N GLY A 364 -11.44 -1.55 1.40
CA GLY A 364 -12.18 -2.51 2.22
C GLY A 364 -11.32 -3.19 3.30
N LEU A 365 -11.86 -4.26 3.90
CA LEU A 365 -11.28 -4.94 5.06
C LEU A 365 -9.89 -5.57 4.84
N LEU A 366 -9.51 -5.85 3.59
CA LEU A 366 -8.23 -6.40 3.15
C LEU A 366 -7.44 -5.38 2.31
N SER A 367 -7.74 -4.08 2.43
CA SER A 367 -6.95 -3.00 1.83
C SER A 367 -5.60 -2.83 2.53
N HIS A 368 -4.65 -2.16 1.88
CA HIS A 368 -3.35 -1.82 2.48
C HIS A 368 -3.52 -1.11 3.83
N ALA A 369 -4.37 -0.08 3.89
CA ALA A 369 -4.67 0.66 5.11
C ALA A 369 -5.12 -0.26 6.24
N ALA A 370 -6.05 -1.17 5.92
CA ALA A 370 -6.64 -2.09 6.88
C ALA A 370 -5.66 -3.16 7.38
N ILE A 371 -4.80 -3.68 6.50
CA ILE A 371 -3.83 -4.70 6.88
C ILE A 371 -2.72 -4.09 7.74
N VAL A 372 -2.10 -3.01 7.26
CA VAL A 372 -0.99 -2.37 7.96
C VAL A 372 -1.45 -1.78 9.30
N SER A 373 -2.63 -1.19 9.39
CA SER A 373 -3.12 -0.64 10.66
C SER A 373 -3.32 -1.72 11.73
N ARG A 374 -3.74 -2.94 11.35
CA ARG A 374 -3.82 -4.08 12.28
C ARG A 374 -2.45 -4.52 12.77
N GLU A 375 -1.48 -4.63 11.85
CA GLU A 375 -0.10 -4.96 12.20
C GLU A 375 0.53 -3.90 13.13
N LEU A 376 0.17 -2.62 12.96
CA LEU A 376 0.62 -1.52 13.80
C LEU A 376 -0.19 -1.38 15.11
N GLY A 377 -1.38 -1.96 15.19
CA GLY A 377 -2.31 -1.76 16.30
C GLY A 377 -2.98 -0.38 16.32
N THR A 378 -3.00 0.32 15.18
CA THR A 378 -3.60 1.66 15.03
C THR A 378 -5.07 1.55 14.59
N PRO A 379 -6.01 2.22 15.26
CA PRO A 379 -7.41 2.23 14.85
C PRO A 379 -7.62 2.77 13.44
N CYS A 380 -8.50 2.11 12.68
CA CYS A 380 -8.64 2.39 11.26
C CYS A 380 -10.10 2.24 10.79
N ILE A 381 -10.55 3.21 9.99
CA ILE A 381 -11.82 3.21 9.28
C ILE A 381 -11.52 3.44 7.80
N VAL A 382 -12.01 2.56 6.94
CA VAL A 382 -11.76 2.60 5.49
C VAL A 382 -13.07 2.75 4.72
N GLY A 383 -13.01 3.23 3.49
CA GLY A 383 -14.19 3.27 2.62
C GLY A 383 -15.22 4.34 3.02
N THR A 384 -14.77 5.46 3.59
CA THR A 384 -15.64 6.59 4.00
C THR A 384 -16.19 7.40 2.81
N LYS A 385 -15.61 7.23 1.62
CA LYS A 385 -15.94 7.86 0.33
C LYS A 385 -15.66 9.37 0.21
N ASN A 386 -15.75 10.13 1.30
CA ASN A 386 -15.63 11.59 1.25
C ASN A 386 -15.03 12.24 2.50
N ALA A 387 -14.32 11.52 3.37
CA ALA A 387 -13.65 12.10 4.53
C ALA A 387 -12.62 13.18 4.17
N THR A 388 -11.87 13.03 3.07
CA THR A 388 -10.91 14.04 2.62
C THR A 388 -11.55 15.36 2.18
N ARG A 389 -12.85 15.32 1.85
CA ARG A 389 -13.63 16.47 1.40
C ARG A 389 -14.49 17.08 2.51
N ALA A 390 -14.93 16.25 3.45
CA ALA A 390 -15.80 16.66 4.55
C ALA A 390 -15.03 17.25 5.75
N PHE A 391 -13.76 16.87 5.95
CA PHE A 391 -12.91 17.45 6.99
C PHE A 391 -11.87 18.40 6.42
N LYS A 392 -11.27 19.23 7.28
CA LYS A 392 -10.15 20.12 6.96
C LYS A 392 -8.96 19.87 7.87
N ASN A 393 -7.77 20.23 7.39
CA ASN A 393 -6.56 20.22 8.21
C ASN A 393 -6.78 21.05 9.48
N GLY A 394 -6.62 20.40 10.62
CA GLY A 394 -6.77 21.01 11.94
C GLY A 394 -8.13 20.86 12.62
N ASP A 395 -9.14 20.33 11.93
CA ASP A 395 -10.39 19.96 12.56
C ASP A 395 -10.15 18.95 13.70
N ILE A 396 -10.94 19.03 14.76
CA ILE A 396 -10.90 18.03 15.83
C ILE A 396 -12.02 17.02 15.58
N VAL A 397 -11.65 15.74 15.47
CA VAL A 397 -12.58 14.66 15.20
C VAL A 397 -12.55 13.60 16.30
N GLU A 398 -13.71 13.01 16.57
CA GLU A 398 -13.90 11.77 17.31
C GLU A 398 -13.96 10.62 16.30
N VAL A 399 -13.05 9.64 16.45
CA VAL A 399 -13.03 8.40 15.68
C VAL A 399 -13.54 7.28 16.57
N ASP A 400 -14.73 6.77 16.25
CA ASP A 400 -15.31 5.55 16.82
C ASP A 400 -15.04 4.40 15.86
N ALA A 401 -13.89 3.75 16.04
CA ALA A 401 -13.47 2.65 15.18
C ALA A 401 -14.32 1.39 15.36
N ASP A 402 -15.01 1.20 16.49
CA ASP A 402 -15.93 0.08 16.68
C ASP A 402 -17.18 0.24 15.79
N LYS A 403 -17.76 1.44 15.75
CA LYS A 403 -18.94 1.74 14.94
C LYS A 403 -18.63 2.14 13.50
N GLY A 404 -17.38 2.40 13.18
CA GLY A 404 -16.96 2.92 11.87
C GLY A 404 -17.47 4.34 11.62
N ILE A 405 -17.47 5.18 12.66
CA ILE A 405 -17.99 6.57 12.61
C ILE A 405 -16.85 7.56 12.89
N VAL A 406 -16.77 8.61 12.08
CA VAL A 406 -15.91 9.78 12.34
C VAL A 406 -16.79 11.01 12.46
N ARG A 407 -16.69 11.74 13.57
CA ARG A 407 -17.48 12.95 13.82
C ARG A 407 -16.59 14.15 14.08
N LYS A 408 -16.88 15.28 13.42
CA LYS A 408 -16.29 16.57 13.77
C LYS A 408 -16.87 17.08 15.09
N ILE A 409 -16.00 17.43 16.04
CA ILE A 409 -16.41 17.89 17.38
C ILE A 409 -16.35 19.43 17.47
N THR A 410 -15.40 20.05 16.76
CA THR A 410 -15.21 21.51 16.70
C THR A 410 -14.68 21.93 15.34
#